data_AF-A0A9E3B9G4-F1
#
_entry.id   AF-A0A9E3B9G4-F1
#
_cell.length_a   1.000
_cell.length_b   1.000
_cell.length_c   1.000
_cell.angle_alpha   90.00
_cell.angle_beta   90.00
_cell.angle_gamma   90.00
#
_symmetry.space_group_name_H-M   'P 1'
#
loop_
_entity.id
_entity.type
_entity.pdbx_description
1 polymer ?
#
loop_
_entity_poly.entity_id
_entity_poly.type
_entity_poly.pdbx_seq_one_letter_code
_entity_poly.pdbx_strand_id
1 'polypeptide(L)'
;MAAARELSGAARHAAYAAGQAAVVAHVAAHELGAAAYAIKAARAAAPSGEGESWGRLECQWQRDQLPDAIRELVLSDQQLRNDICWSVFDC
;
A
#
# COMPACT_ATOMS: atom_id res chain seq x y z
N MET A 1 -1.09 -15.31 1.96
CA MET A 1 0.37 -15.39 2.11
C MET A 1 0.75 -15.96 3.47
N ALA A 2 0.88 -17.29 3.58
CA ALA A 2 1.22 -17.94 4.86
C ALA A 2 2.66 -17.66 5.33
N ALA A 3 3.59 -17.41 4.41
CA ALA A 3 4.99 -17.13 4.72
C ALA A 3 5.21 -15.85 5.55
N ALA A 4 4.30 -14.89 5.48
CA ALA A 4 4.38 -13.65 6.25
C ALA A 4 3.84 -13.78 7.69
N ARG A 5 3.25 -14.93 8.06
CA ARG A 5 2.56 -15.11 9.36
C ARG A 5 3.52 -14.92 10.55
N GLU A 6 4.72 -15.49 10.48
CA GLU A 6 5.71 -15.42 11.56
C GLU A 6 6.52 -14.11 11.57
N LEU A 7 6.46 -13.31 10.49
CA LEU A 7 7.15 -12.01 10.42
C LEU A 7 6.41 -10.97 11.26
N SER A 8 7.04 -9.85 11.60
CA SER A 8 6.38 -8.69 12.22
C SER A 8 6.89 -7.37 11.65
N GLY A 9 6.21 -6.25 11.96
CA GLY A 9 6.60 -4.92 11.51
C GLY A 9 6.70 -4.78 9.98
N ALA A 10 7.69 -4.01 9.53
CA ALA A 10 7.89 -3.68 8.12
C ALA A 10 8.00 -4.92 7.22
N ALA A 11 8.74 -5.95 7.64
CA ALA A 11 8.95 -7.16 6.86
C ALA A 11 7.63 -7.91 6.56
N ARG A 12 6.74 -8.01 7.56
CA ARG A 12 5.41 -8.61 7.38
C ARG A 12 4.59 -7.83 6.36
N HIS A 13 4.55 -6.51 6.48
CA HIS A 13 3.77 -5.65 5.58
C HIS A 13 4.30 -5.68 4.15
N ALA A 14 5.62 -5.63 3.98
CA ALA A 14 6.25 -5.76 2.67
C ALA A 14 5.92 -7.11 2.00
N ALA A 15 5.96 -8.20 2.76
CA ALA A 15 5.58 -9.52 2.26
C ALA A 15 4.09 -9.59 1.86
N TYR A 16 3.20 -8.94 2.62
CA TYR A 16 1.79 -8.82 2.23
C TYR A 16 1.60 -7.98 0.97
N ALA A 17 2.29 -6.84 0.86
CA ALA A 17 2.24 -5.99 -0.33
C ALA A 17 2.67 -6.76 -1.58
N ALA A 18 3.84 -7.42 -1.53
CA ALA A 18 4.39 -8.16 -2.65
C ALA A 18 3.47 -9.29 -3.12
N GLY A 19 2.90 -10.08 -2.20
CA GLY A 19 2.03 -11.16 -2.61
C GLY A 19 0.64 -10.67 -3.06
N GLN A 20 0.15 -9.50 -2.60
CA GLN A 20 -1.06 -8.88 -3.16
C GLN A 20 -0.79 -8.45 -4.61
N ALA A 21 0.36 -7.78 -4.85
CA ALA A 21 0.79 -7.36 -6.18
C ALA A 21 0.88 -8.55 -7.16
N ALA A 22 1.40 -9.69 -6.71
CA ALA A 22 1.54 -10.89 -7.53
C ALA A 22 0.20 -11.49 -8.00
N VAL A 23 -0.90 -11.23 -7.30
CA VAL A 23 -2.24 -11.78 -7.62
C VAL A 23 -3.18 -10.76 -8.25
N VAL A 24 -2.71 -9.54 -8.56
CA VAL A 24 -3.51 -8.50 -9.22
C VAL A 24 -4.07 -8.96 -10.56
N ALA A 25 -3.31 -9.74 -11.32
CA ALA A 25 -3.76 -10.31 -12.59
C ALA A 25 -4.97 -11.26 -12.42
N HIS A 26 -5.17 -11.82 -11.23
CA HIS A 26 -6.31 -12.67 -10.92
C HIS A 26 -7.52 -11.87 -10.45
N VAL A 27 -7.33 -10.86 -9.60
CA VAL A 27 -8.38 -9.94 -9.14
C VAL A 27 -7.80 -8.53 -9.03
N ALA A 28 -8.27 -7.61 -9.88
CA ALA A 28 -7.75 -6.25 -9.95
C ALA A 28 -7.78 -5.52 -8.59
N ALA A 29 -8.79 -5.78 -7.75
CA ALA A 29 -8.92 -5.19 -6.41
C ALA A 29 -7.75 -5.50 -5.45
N HIS A 30 -6.88 -6.47 -5.76
CA HIS A 30 -5.66 -6.70 -5.00
C HIS A 30 -4.62 -5.59 -5.17
N GLU A 31 -4.74 -4.73 -6.18
CA GLU A 31 -3.86 -3.58 -6.38
C GLU A 31 -3.90 -2.63 -5.18
N LEU A 32 -5.11 -2.37 -4.67
CA LEU A 32 -5.34 -1.48 -3.54
C LEU A 32 -4.72 -2.03 -2.26
N GLY A 33 -4.90 -3.34 -2.02
CA GLY A 33 -4.29 -4.02 -0.89
C GLY A 33 -2.76 -4.01 -0.96
N ALA A 34 -2.19 -4.16 -2.16
CA ALA A 34 -0.74 -4.08 -2.37
C ALA A 34 -0.21 -2.69 -2.00
N ALA A 35 -0.83 -1.64 -2.53
CA ALA A 35 -0.49 -0.25 -2.27
C ALA A 35 -0.59 0.09 -0.77
N ALA A 36 -1.71 -0.28 -0.12
CA ALA A 36 -1.95 -0.01 1.29
C ALA A 36 -0.93 -0.70 2.21
N TYR A 37 -0.60 -1.97 1.95
CA TYR A 37 0.40 -2.68 2.74
C TYR A 37 1.81 -2.15 2.51
N ALA A 38 2.15 -1.68 1.30
CA ALA A 38 3.43 -1.03 1.05
C ALA A 38 3.58 0.25 1.88
N ILE A 39 2.52 1.07 1.97
CA ILE A 39 2.49 2.25 2.86
C ILE A 39 2.72 1.83 4.32
N LYS A 40 2.03 0.79 4.81
CA LYS A 40 2.24 0.28 6.18
C LYS A 40 3.66 -0.25 6.41
N ALA A 41 4.28 -0.82 5.39
CA ALA A 41 5.68 -1.24 5.46
C ALA A 41 6.59 -0.03 5.63
N ALA A 42 6.38 1.05 4.85
CA ALA A 42 7.11 2.30 4.98
C ALA A 42 6.93 2.93 6.36
N ARG A 43 5.67 3.02 6.86
CA ARG A 43 5.40 3.55 8.22
C ARG A 43 6.13 2.76 9.31
N ALA A 44 6.16 1.43 9.17
CA ALA A 44 6.80 0.55 10.16
C ALA A 44 8.34 0.51 10.06
N ALA A 45 8.90 0.89 8.91
CA ALA A 45 10.35 0.99 8.72
C ALA A 45 10.92 2.37 9.10
N ALA A 46 10.05 3.38 9.23
CA ALA A 46 10.43 4.75 9.54
C ALA A 46 11.07 4.89 10.94
N PRO A 47 11.90 5.93 11.13
CA PRO A 47 12.35 6.34 12.46
C PRO A 47 11.17 6.57 13.42
N SER A 48 11.43 6.43 14.72
CA SER A 48 10.41 6.61 15.75
C SER A 48 9.77 8.00 15.67
N GLY A 49 8.44 8.05 15.60
CA GLY A 49 7.69 9.30 15.47
C GLY A 49 7.49 9.80 14.04
N GLU A 50 8.14 9.18 13.04
CA GLU A 50 8.05 9.62 11.63
C GLU A 50 7.15 8.73 10.76
N GLY A 51 6.51 7.69 11.32
CA GLY A 51 5.73 6.73 10.53
C GLY A 51 4.69 7.36 9.60
N GLU A 52 3.95 8.37 10.07
CA GLU A 52 2.93 9.05 9.25
C GLU A 52 3.52 9.87 8.09
N SER A 53 4.66 10.55 8.29
CA SER A 53 5.29 11.33 7.21
C SER A 53 5.84 10.40 6.13
N TRP A 54 6.51 9.31 6.52
CA TRP A 54 6.99 8.28 5.58
C TRP A 54 5.84 7.59 4.86
N GLY A 55 4.70 7.38 5.53
CA GLY A 55 3.51 6.86 4.89
C GLY A 55 2.95 7.77 3.80
N ARG A 56 2.91 9.09 4.05
CA ARG A 56 2.49 10.07 3.03
C ARG A 56 3.47 10.16 1.87
N LEU A 57 4.78 10.09 2.14
CA LEU A 57 5.80 10.07 1.09
C LEU A 57 5.67 8.84 0.19
N GLU A 58 5.45 7.66 0.77
CA GLU A 58 5.21 6.42 0.03
C GLU A 58 3.92 6.50 -0.80
N CYS A 59 2.82 7.03 -0.22
CA CYS A 59 1.56 7.27 -0.93
C CYS A 59 1.76 8.19 -2.15
N GLN A 60 2.46 9.32 -1.97
CA GLN A 60 2.75 10.24 -3.07
C GLN A 60 3.64 9.59 -4.14
N TRP A 61 4.69 8.89 -3.73
CA TRP A 61 5.58 8.20 -4.64
C TRP A 61 4.83 7.16 -5.49
N GLN A 62 3.95 6.34 -4.88
CA GLN A 62 3.12 5.40 -5.62
C GLN A 62 2.23 6.09 -6.66
N ARG A 63 1.61 7.23 -6.30
CA ARG A 63 0.79 8.03 -7.23
C ARG A 63 1.61 8.62 -8.37
N ASP A 64 2.85 9.02 -8.12
CA ASP A 64 3.75 9.57 -9.14
C ASP A 64 4.14 8.49 -10.17
N GLN A 65 4.24 7.22 -9.73
CA GLN A 65 4.53 6.08 -10.60
C GLN A 65 3.34 5.62 -11.47
N LEU A 66 2.13 6.16 -11.28
CA LEU A 66 0.94 5.75 -12.04
C LEU A 66 1.00 6.23 -13.49
N PRO A 67 0.84 5.33 -14.48
CA PRO A 67 0.62 5.74 -15.86
C PRO A 67 -0.67 6.54 -16.02
N ASP A 68 -0.63 7.59 -16.84
CA ASP A 68 -1.77 8.50 -17.03
C ASP A 68 -3.06 7.79 -17.43
N ALA A 69 -2.97 6.73 -18.23
CA ALA A 69 -4.12 5.96 -18.70
C ALA A 69 -4.94 5.27 -17.58
N ILE A 70 -4.35 5.04 -16.41
CA ILE A 70 -5.02 4.38 -15.27
C ILE A 70 -5.05 5.24 -14.00
N ARG A 71 -4.40 6.40 -14.02
CA ARG A 71 -4.22 7.27 -12.84
C ARG A 71 -5.55 7.60 -12.17
N GLU A 72 -6.54 8.08 -12.94
CA GLU A 72 -7.85 8.44 -12.40
C GLU A 72 -8.59 7.25 -11.79
N LEU A 73 -8.54 6.09 -12.45
CA LEU A 73 -9.17 4.85 -11.96
C LEU A 73 -8.59 4.42 -10.61
N VAL A 74 -7.27 4.41 -10.49
CA VAL A 74 -6.58 4.03 -9.24
C VAL A 74 -6.87 5.04 -8.12
N LEU A 75 -6.77 6.34 -8.40
CA LEU A 75 -7.04 7.37 -7.38
C LEU A 75 -8.49 7.33 -6.88
N SER A 76 -9.45 7.07 -7.78
CA SER A 76 -10.86 6.93 -7.42
C SER A 76 -11.10 5.71 -6.54
N ASP A 77 -10.48 4.57 -6.84
CA ASP A 77 -10.61 3.35 -6.01
C ASP A 77 -9.92 3.53 -4.65
N GLN A 78 -8.75 4.18 -4.62
CA GLN A 78 -8.08 4.59 -3.38
C GLN A 78 -8.98 5.44 -2.49
N GLN A 79 -9.66 6.45 -3.06
CA GLN A 79 -10.56 7.31 -2.30
C GLN A 79 -11.81 6.56 -1.83
N LEU A 80 -12.45 5.78 -2.70
CA LEU A 80 -13.70 5.07 -2.42
C LEU A 80 -13.55 4.03 -1.30
N ARG A 81 -12.38 3.39 -1.20
CA ARG A 81 -12.12 2.25 -0.32
C ARG A 81 -11.03 2.54 0.72
N ASN A 82 -10.71 3.81 0.96
CA ASN A 82 -9.66 4.17 1.91
C ASN A 82 -9.97 3.70 3.33
N ASP A 83 -11.26 3.68 3.70
CA ASP A 83 -11.76 3.24 5.00
C ASP A 83 -11.37 1.78 5.31
N ILE A 84 -11.53 0.87 4.34
CA ILE A 84 -11.12 -0.53 4.49
C ILE A 84 -9.60 -0.71 4.40
N CYS A 85 -8.89 0.33 3.93
CA CYS A 85 -7.43 0.39 3.85
C CYS A 85 -6.81 1.24 4.97
N TRP A 86 -7.50 1.42 6.10
CA TRP A 86 -6.98 2.13 7.28
C TRP A 86 -6.61 3.59 7.03
N SER A 87 -7.28 4.26 6.08
CA SER A 87 -7.05 5.66 5.73
C SER A 87 -5.61 5.97 5.29
N VAL A 88 -4.86 4.96 4.81
CA VAL A 88 -3.45 5.17 4.48
C VAL A 88 -3.22 6.02 3.22
N PHE A 89 -4.26 6.20 2.39
CA PHE A 89 -4.22 7.03 1.19
C PHE A 89 -4.55 8.52 1.43
N ASP A 90 -4.71 8.96 2.69
CA ASP A 90 -4.86 10.38 3.03
C ASP A 90 -3.47 11.08 3.00
N CYS A 91 -2.95 11.17 1.77
CA CYS A 91 -1.90 12.08 1.35
C CYS A 91 -2.53 13.13 0.41
#